data_AF-A0A2N9LUR3-F1
#
_entry.id   AF-A0A2N9LUR3-F1
#
_cell.length_a   1.000
_cell.length_b   1.000
_cell.length_c   1.000
_cell.angle_alpha   90.00
_cell.angle_beta   90.00
_cell.angle_gamma   90.00
#
_symmetry.space_group_name_H-M   'P 1'
#
loop_
_entity.id
_entity.type
_entity.pdbx_description
1 polymer ?
#
loop_
_entity_poly.entity_id
_entity_poly.type
_entity_poly.pdbx_seq_one_letter_code
_entity_poly.pdbx_strand_id
1 'polypeptide(L)' 'MKPESFLPLKPHWFHVLLCLADQEQHGYGIMQEVLERTEGKVRLWPATLYGTLKRLMEADLINESDRRPACR' A
#
# COMPACT_ATOMS: atom_id res chain seq x y z
N MET A 1 -11.90 -14.96 -3.39
CA MET A 1 -10.61 -15.11 -4.09
C MET A 1 -9.65 -15.87 -3.18
N LYS A 2 -8.82 -16.79 -3.69
CA LYS A 2 -7.82 -17.49 -2.85
C LYS A 2 -6.55 -16.63 -2.74
N PRO A 3 -5.97 -16.42 -1.55
CA PRO A 3 -4.78 -15.57 -1.37
C PRO A 3 -3.55 -16.13 -2.11
N GLU A 4 -3.50 -17.45 -2.29
CA GLU A 4 -2.45 -18.17 -3.02
C GLU A 4 -2.32 -17.72 -4.48
N SER A 5 -3.41 -17.21 -5.08
CA SER A 5 -3.44 -16.73 -6.47
C SER A 5 -2.60 -15.47 -6.70
N PHE A 6 -2.15 -14.80 -5.63
CA PHE A 6 -1.32 -13.59 -5.71
C PHE A 6 0.16 -13.86 -5.46
N LEU A 7 0.56 -15.12 -5.22
CA LEU A 7 1.95 -15.49 -4.96
C LEU A 7 2.72 -15.78 -6.27
N PRO A 8 3.98 -15.32 -6.40
CA PRO A 8 4.72 -14.53 -5.43
C PRO A 8 4.31 -13.04 -5.44
N LEU A 9 3.96 -12.53 -4.26
CA LEU A 9 3.66 -11.10 -4.08
C LEU A 9 4.97 -10.31 -4.18
N LYS A 10 4.92 -9.20 -4.92
CA LYS A 10 6.05 -8.27 -4.98
C LYS A 10 6.26 -7.65 -3.58
N PRO A 11 7.51 -7.48 -3.10
CA PRO A 11 7.75 -6.95 -1.74
C PRO A 11 7.04 -5.62 -1.46
N HIS A 12 7.02 -4.70 -2.42
CA HIS A 12 6.33 -3.41 -2.28
C HIS A 12 4.80 -3.55 -2.21
N TRP A 13 4.20 -4.56 -2.85
CA TRP A 13 2.76 -4.82 -2.73
C TRP A 13 2.41 -5.31 -1.34
N PHE A 14 3.22 -6.23 -0.80
CA PHE A 14 3.04 -6.74 0.55
C PHE A 14 3.08 -5.62 1.58
N HIS A 15 4.07 -4.73 1.51
CA HIS A 15 4.17 -3.60 2.44
C HIS A 15 2.99 -2.63 2.35
N VAL A 16 2.53 -2.30 1.13
CA VAL A 16 1.36 -1.43 0.95
C VAL A 16 0.09 -2.06 1.53
N LEU A 17 -0.15 -3.34 1.24
CA LEU A 17 -1.30 -4.08 1.80
C LEU A 17 -1.23 -4.18 3.31
N LEU A 18 -0.04 -4.36 3.88
CA LEU A 18 0.17 -4.42 5.33
C LEU A 18 -0.14 -3.08 6.02
N CYS A 19 0.23 -1.93 5.42
CA CYS A 19 -0.14 -0.61 5.95
C CYS A 19 -1.65 -0.36 5.90
N LEU A 20 -2.32 -0.85 4.86
CA LEU A 20 -3.76 -0.70 4.68
C LEU A 20 -4.59 -1.70 5.48
N ALA A 21 -3.98 -2.80 5.96
CA ALA A 21 -4.66 -3.82 6.74
C ALA A 21 -5.10 -3.32 8.12
N ASP A 22 -4.39 -2.34 8.68
CA ASP A 22 -4.70 -1.76 10.00
C ASP A 22 -5.73 -0.63 9.89
N GLN A 23 -5.54 0.29 8.94
CA GLN A 23 -6.41 1.44 8.74
C GLN A 23 -6.34 1.98 7.31
N GLU A 24 -7.36 2.75 6.92
CA GLU A 24 -7.33 3.58 5.71
C GLU A 24 -6.21 4.63 5.83
N GLN A 25 -5.34 4.72 4.82
CA GLN A 25 -4.22 5.65 4.82
C GLN A 25 -4.10 6.44 3.52
N HIS A 26 -3.70 7.70 3.64
CA HIS A 26 -3.23 8.48 2.50
C HIS A 26 -1.93 7.89 1.95
N GLY A 27 -1.68 8.08 0.66
CA GLY A 27 -0.45 7.62 0.01
C GLY A 27 0.83 8.10 0.70
N TYR A 28 0.83 9.32 1.25
CA TYR A 28 1.96 9.80 2.06
C TYR A 28 2.17 9.04 3.36
N GLY A 29 1.09 8.68 4.07
CA GLY A 29 1.16 7.85 5.27
C GLY A 29 1.76 6.48 4.98
N ILE A 30 1.31 5.85 3.89
CA ILE A 30 1.87 4.57 3.43
C ILE A 30 3.37 4.69 3.12
N MET A 31 3.82 5.78 2.47
CA MET A 31 5.24 5.98 2.20
C MET A 31 6.08 6.10 3.48
N GLN A 32 5.62 6.89 4.46
CA GLN A 32 6.31 7.05 5.73
C GLN A 32 6.34 5.75 6.52
N GLU A 33 5.20 5.07 6.62
CA GLU A 33 5.10 3.86 7.41
C GLU A 33 5.90 2.69 6.82
N VAL A 34 5.92 2.55 5.49
CA VAL A 34 6.80 1.55 4.86
C VAL A 34 8.28 1.88 5.08
N LEU A 35 8.65 3.16 5.03
CA LEU A 35 10.02 3.59 5.31
C LEU A 35 10.42 3.26 6.75
N GLU A 36 9.57 3.57 7.73
CA GLU A 36 9.79 3.31 9.15
C GLU A 36 9.85 1.81 9.45
N ARG A 37 8.86 1.04 8.99
CA ARG A 37 8.77 -0.40 9.23
C ARG A 37 9.90 -1.19 8.59
N THR A 38 10.48 -0.68 7.51
CA THR A 38 11.60 -1.34 6.82
C THR A 38 12.96 -0.77 7.17
N GLU A 39 13.05 0.13 8.16
CA GLU A 39 14.28 0.82 8.54
C GLU A 39 14.98 1.46 7.32
N GLY A 40 14.20 1.99 6.38
CA GLY A 40 14.71 2.60 5.16
C GLY A 40 15.14 1.62 4.06
N LYS A 41 15.02 0.30 4.24
CA LYS A 41 15.38 -0.72 3.23
C LYS A 41 14.45 -0.68 2.01
N VAL A 42 13.18 -0.32 2.22
CA VAL A 42 12.20 -0.15 1.14
C VAL A 42 11.77 1.31 1.08
N ARG A 43 12.05 1.96 -0.05
CA ARG A 43 11.61 3.33 -0.33
C ARG A 43 10.56 3.31 -1.42
N LEU A 44 9.34 3.70 -1.06
CA LEU A 44 8.27 3.92 -2.01
C LEU A 44 8.30 5.38 -2.44
N TRP A 45 8.88 5.64 -3.60
CA TRP A 45 8.80 6.96 -4.22
C TRP A 45 7.36 7.23 -4.66
N PRO A 46 6.91 8.51 -4.72
CA PRO A 46 5.55 8.84 -5.14
C PRO A 46 5.17 8.16 -6.46
N ALA A 47 6.05 8.22 -7.47
CA ALA A 47 5.81 7.57 -8.77
C ALA A 47 5.61 6.05 -8.65
N THR A 48 6.38 5.38 -7.80
CA THR A 48 6.28 3.93 -7.55
C THR A 48 5.03 3.59 -6.75
N LEU A 49 4.69 4.42 -5.75
CA LEU A 49 3.51 4.22 -4.92
C LEU A 49 2.24 4.32 -5.75
N TYR A 50 2.03 5.43 -6.46
CA TYR A 50 0.82 5.62 -7.26
C TYR A 50 0.67 4.54 -8.34
N GLY A 51 1.77 4.13 -8.97
CA GLY A 51 1.76 3.00 -9.90
C GLY A 51 1.43 1.66 -9.23
N THR A 52 1.82 1.47 -7.97
CA THR A 52 1.48 0.29 -7.17
C THR A 52 0.03 0.30 -6.75
N LEU A 53 -0.48 1.43 -6.24
CA LEU A 53 -1.88 1.60 -5.87
C LEU A 53 -2.79 1.32 -7.06
N LYS A 54 -2.48 1.88 -8.24
CA LYS A 54 -3.23 1.61 -9.46
C LYS A 54 -3.32 0.11 -9.79
N ARG A 55 -2.20 -0.60 -9.74
CA ARG A 55 -2.17 -2.05 -10.02
C ARG A 55 -2.90 -2.87 -8.96
N LEU A 56 -2.88 -2.44 -7.70
CA LEU A 56 -3.61 -3.10 -6.62
C LEU A 56 -5.13 -2.88 -6.76
N MET A 57 -5.56 -1.69 -7.21
CA MET A 57 -6.95 -1.42 -7.56
C MET A 57 -7.42 -2.25 -8.77
N GLU A 58 -6.60 -2.32 -9.83
CA GLU A 58 -6.87 -3.18 -10.99
C GLU A 58 -6.96 -4.68 -10.62
N ALA A 59 -6.27 -5.09 -9.55
CA ALA A 59 -6.30 -6.45 -9.01
C ALA A 59 -7.43 -6.70 -8.00
N ASP A 60 -8.32 -5.71 -7.76
CA ASP A 60 -9.42 -5.78 -6.78
C ASP A 60 -8.93 -6.09 -5.35
N LEU A 61 -7.69 -5.68 -5.03
CA LEU A 61 -7.07 -5.90 -3.72
C LEU A 61 -7.27 -4.73 -2.77
N ILE A 62 -7.41 -3.52 -3.31
CA ILE A 62 -7.66 -2.29 -2.56
C ILE A 62 -8.71 -1.47 -3.32
N ASN A 63 -9.38 -0.57 -2.61
CA ASN A 63 -10.30 0.39 -3.23
C ASN A 63 -10.09 1.78 -2.64
N GLU A 64 -10.42 2.82 -3.41
CA GLU A 64 -10.39 4.19 -2.90
C GLU A 64 -11.50 4.37 -1.87
N SER A 65 -11.16 4.94 -0.72
CA SER A 65 -12.13 5.35 0.28
C SER A 65 -12.50 6.82 0.02
N ASP A 66 -13.80 7.12 -0.10
CA ASP A 66 -14.32 8.50 -0.15
C ASP A 66 -14.07 9.26 1.16
N ARG A 67 -13.68 8.54 2.20
CA ARG A 67 -13.38 9.10 3.51
C ARG A 67 -11.97 9.69 3.46
N ARG A 68 -11.85 11.02 3.47
CA ARG A 68 -10.56 11.63 3.82
C ARG A 68 -10.24 11.25 5.27
N PRO A 69 -9.12 10.54 5.56
CA PRO A 69 -8.62 10.44 6.92
C PRO A 69 -8.59 11.84 7.53
N ALA A 70 -9.19 12.00 8.71
CA ALA A 70 -9.13 13.26 9.43
C ALA A 70 -7.66 13.67 9.54
N CYS A 71 -7.36 14.93 9.21
CA CYS A 71 -6.05 15.52 9.46
C CYS A 71 -5.75 15.33 10.95
N ARG A 72 -4.83 14.42 11.29
CA ARG A 72 -4.39 14.17 12.66
C ARG A 72 -2.97 14.66 12.82
#